data_AF-A0A4V1V4A4-F1
#
_entry.id   AF-A0A4V1V4A4-F1
#
_cell.length_a   1.000
_cell.length_b   1.000
_cell.length_c   1.000
_cell.angle_alpha   90.00
_cell.angle_beta   90.00
_cell.angle_gamma   90.00
#
_symmetry.space_group_name_H-M   'P 1'
#
loop_
_entity.id
_entity.type
_entity.pdbx_description
1 polymer ?
#
loop_
_entity_poly.entity_id
_entity_poly.type
_entity_poly.pdbx_seq_one_letter_code
_entity_poly.pdbx_strand_id
1 'polypeptide(L)'
;MNGYQLTFVAFAALVIVTVGWSIWAIIGSTDLRLKPLWIVGSLFGFIGLGINWTTPDDLAFLFGVMVPAVTGFTVLATGQTIIKVGLPIVAVAALIRIHSARKNRGSARG
;
A
#
# COMPACT_ATOMS: atom_id res chain seq x y z
N MET A 1 -6.80 0.38 -22.78
CA MET A 1 -5.88 0.00 -21.70
C MET A 1 -5.23 -1.31 -22.06
N ASN A 2 -3.90 -1.38 -22.08
CA ASN A 2 -3.16 -2.63 -22.27
C ASN A 2 -3.32 -3.54 -21.03
N GLY A 3 -3.11 -4.85 -21.16
CA GLY A 3 -3.14 -5.82 -20.07
C GLY A 3 -2.23 -5.42 -18.90
N TYR A 4 -1.05 -4.87 -19.19
CA TYR A 4 -0.13 -4.36 -18.16
C TYR A 4 -0.71 -3.22 -17.35
N GLN A 5 -1.42 -2.28 -17.99
CA GLN A 5 -2.11 -1.19 -17.30
C GLN A 5 -3.25 -1.74 -16.43
N LEU A 6 -3.98 -2.76 -16.89
CA LEU A 6 -5.03 -3.39 -16.11
C LEU A 6 -4.48 -4.07 -14.86
N THR A 7 -3.41 -4.87 -14.98
CA THR A 7 -2.73 -5.51 -13.85
C THR A 7 -2.19 -4.46 -12.87
N PHE A 8 -1.57 -3.40 -13.38
CA PHE A 8 -1.08 -2.29 -12.55
C PHE A 8 -2.20 -1.62 -11.77
N VAL A 9 -3.31 -1.26 -12.43
CA VAL A 9 -4.44 -0.58 -11.80
C VAL A 9 -5.10 -1.48 -10.76
N ALA A 10 -5.29 -2.77 -11.04
CA ALA A 10 -5.84 -3.71 -10.07
C ALA A 10 -4.96 -3.82 -8.81
N PHE A 11 -3.65 -3.90 -9.00
CA PHE A 11 -2.69 -3.95 -7.89
C PHE A 11 -2.64 -2.63 -7.11
N ALA A 12 -2.65 -1.48 -7.80
CA ALA A 12 -2.73 -0.16 -7.17
C ALA A 12 -4.02 0.02 -6.36
N ALA A 13 -5.17 -0.41 -6.88
CA ALA A 13 -6.44 -0.37 -6.17
C ALA A 13 -6.39 -1.22 -4.89
N LEU A 14 -5.83 -2.43 -4.97
CA LEU A 14 -5.66 -3.30 -3.80
C LEU A 14 -4.79 -2.64 -2.72
N VAL A 15 -3.68 -2.01 -3.12
CA VAL A 15 -2.79 -1.28 -2.20
C VAL A 15 -3.53 -0.12 -1.55
N ILE A 16 -4.22 0.71 -2.31
CA ILE A 16 -4.99 1.87 -1.79
C ILE A 16 -6.06 1.41 -0.79
N VAL A 17 -6.83 0.38 -1.14
CA VAL A 17 -7.84 -0.19 -0.24
C VAL A 17 -7.20 -0.72 1.04
N THR A 18 -6.07 -1.42 0.93
CA THR A 18 -5.34 -1.96 2.09
C THR A 18 -4.85 -0.84 3.01
N VAL A 19 -4.25 0.21 2.44
CA VAL A 19 -3.79 1.38 3.20
C VAL A 19 -4.97 2.08 3.88
N GLY A 20 -6.04 2.39 3.13
CA GLY A 20 -7.22 3.05 3.67
C GLY A 20 -7.90 2.25 4.79
N TRP A 21 -8.06 0.94 4.58
CA TRP A 21 -8.59 0.04 5.61
C TRP A 21 -7.68 0.04 6.84
N SER A 22 -6.37 -0.14 6.67
CA SER A 22 -5.44 -0.16 7.81
C SER A 22 -5.53 1.10 8.66
N ILE A 23 -5.58 2.28 8.04
CA ILE A 23 -5.72 3.56 8.74
C ILE A 23 -7.04 3.61 9.50
N TRP A 24 -8.16 3.27 8.85
CA TRP A 24 -9.47 3.22 9.49
C TRP A 24 -9.50 2.25 10.69
N ALA A 25 -8.91 1.07 10.55
CA ALA A 25 -8.82 0.07 11.61
C ALA A 25 -7.91 0.53 12.77
N ILE A 26 -6.79 1.21 12.48
CA ILE A 26 -5.88 1.77 13.48
C ILE A 26 -6.60 2.85 14.29
N ILE A 27 -7.29 3.79 13.63
CA ILE A 27 -8.04 4.86 14.29
C ILE A 27 -9.15 4.29 15.18
N GLY A 28 -9.82 3.22 14.75
CA GLY A 28 -10.82 2.51 15.54
C GLY A 28 -10.27 1.62 16.66
N SER A 29 -8.95 1.46 16.78
CA SER A 29 -8.32 0.59 17.78
C SER A 29 -7.93 1.37 19.05
N THR A 30 -8.13 0.78 20.23
CA THR A 30 -7.71 1.38 21.50
C THR A 30 -6.21 1.31 21.76
N ASP A 31 -5.49 0.33 21.17
CA ASP A 31 -4.05 0.12 21.39
C ASP A 31 -3.17 0.86 20.36
N LEU A 32 -3.57 0.93 19.09
CA LEU A 32 -2.72 1.48 18.03
C LEU A 32 -3.00 2.94 17.69
N ARG A 33 -4.17 3.49 18.05
CA ARG A 33 -4.52 4.89 17.75
C ARG A 33 -3.53 5.90 18.33
N LEU A 34 -2.91 5.60 19.46
CA LEU A 34 -1.92 6.48 20.12
C LEU A 34 -0.49 6.33 19.56
N LYS A 35 -0.28 5.45 18.59
CA LYS A 35 1.04 5.11 18.04
C LYS A 35 1.10 5.58 16.59
N PRO A 36 1.46 6.85 16.32
CA PRO A 36 1.39 7.45 14.98
C PRO A 36 2.27 6.72 13.96
N LEU A 37 3.34 6.05 14.41
CA LEU A 37 4.20 5.21 13.56
C LEU A 37 3.42 4.15 12.77
N TRP A 38 2.30 3.63 13.27
CA TRP A 38 1.48 2.68 12.52
C TRP A 38 0.74 3.34 11.35
N ILE A 39 0.25 4.56 11.54
CA ILE A 39 -0.44 5.32 10.49
C ILE A 39 0.58 5.74 9.44
N VAL A 40 1.68 6.38 9.85
CA VAL A 40 2.73 6.84 8.94
C VAL A 40 3.33 5.66 8.20
N GLY A 41 3.68 4.59 8.92
CA GLY A 41 4.21 3.35 8.36
C GLY A 41 3.32 2.72 7.30
N SER A 42 1.99 2.78 7.48
CA SER A 42 1.03 2.24 6.52
C SER A 42 1.05 2.94 5.15
N LEU A 43 1.60 4.16 5.09
CA LEU A 43 1.76 4.91 3.83
C LEU A 43 2.99 4.50 3.03
N PHE A 44 3.93 3.73 3.62
CA PHE A 44 5.15 3.28 2.94
C PHE A 44 4.87 2.02 2.12
N GLY A 45 5.28 2.05 0.85
CA GLY A 45 5.43 0.86 0.02
C GLY A 45 6.89 0.41 0.02
N PHE A 46 7.15 -0.89 -0.11
CA PHE A 46 8.51 -1.44 -0.16
C PHE A 46 8.85 -2.06 -1.52
N ILE A 47 8.22 -3.19 -1.80
CA ILE A 47 8.42 -3.94 -3.03
C ILE A 47 7.15 -3.82 -3.87
N GLY A 48 7.25 -3.60 -5.18
CA GLY A 48 6.06 -3.62 -6.01
C GLY A 48 6.29 -3.41 -7.49
N LEU A 49 5.34 -2.78 -8.16
CA LEU A 49 5.27 -2.69 -9.62
C LEU A 49 5.46 -1.25 -10.08
N GLY A 50 6.18 -1.10 -11.19
CA GLY A 50 6.32 0.14 -11.94
C GLY A 50 5.85 -0.06 -13.37
N ILE A 51 5.23 0.96 -13.94
CA ILE A 51 4.86 1.00 -15.36
C ILE A 51 5.18 2.37 -15.94
N ASN A 52 5.69 2.39 -17.16
CA ASN A 52 5.70 3.60 -17.96
C ASN A 52 4.30 3.78 -18.55
N TRP A 53 3.57 4.77 -18.06
CA TRP A 53 2.20 5.05 -18.47
C TRP A 53 2.10 5.57 -19.90
N THR A 54 3.16 6.23 -20.39
CA THR A 54 3.22 6.79 -21.75
C THR A 54 3.52 5.70 -22.78
N THR A 55 4.37 4.74 -22.44
CA THR A 55 4.70 3.56 -23.28
C THR A 55 4.60 2.28 -22.44
N PRO A 56 3.38 1.74 -22.25
CA PRO A 56 3.11 0.63 -21.33
C PRO A 56 3.44 -0.72 -21.99
N ASP A 57 4.69 -0.90 -22.38
CA ASP A 57 5.18 -2.10 -23.06
C ASP A 57 5.67 -3.16 -22.05
N ASP A 58 5.96 -2.75 -20.82
CA ASP A 58 6.49 -3.59 -19.77
C ASP A 58 5.97 -3.23 -18.36
N LEU A 59 6.08 -4.21 -17.46
CA LEU A 59 5.91 -4.05 -16.01
C LEU A 59 7.26 -4.28 -15.36
N ALA A 60 7.79 -3.25 -14.72
CA ALA A 60 9.01 -3.35 -13.95
C ALA A 60 8.71 -3.79 -12.52
N PHE A 61 9.48 -4.75 -12.01
CA PHE A 61 9.48 -5.05 -10.59
C PHE A 61 10.44 -4.11 -9.87
N LEU A 62 9.95 -3.41 -8.85
CA LEU A 62 10.68 -2.37 -8.14
C LEU A 62 10.95 -2.79 -6.70
N PHE A 63 12.19 -2.57 -6.27
CA PHE A 63 12.63 -2.73 -4.89
C PHE A 63 13.02 -1.38 -4.32
N GLY A 64 12.58 -1.07 -3.10
CA GLY A 64 13.00 0.14 -2.41
C GLY A 64 12.09 0.48 -1.24
N VAL A 65 12.05 1.75 -0.89
CA VAL A 65 11.05 2.34 0.01
C VAL A 65 10.43 3.50 -0.74
N MET A 66 9.10 3.54 -0.81
CA MET A 66 8.36 4.58 -1.53
C MET A 66 7.28 5.19 -0.64
N VAL A 67 7.18 6.51 -0.70
CA VAL A 67 6.19 7.30 0.04
C VAL A 67 5.63 8.36 -0.90
N PRO A 68 4.33 8.35 -1.17
CA PRO A 68 3.32 7.36 -0.75
C PRO A 68 3.47 5.99 -1.42
N ALA A 69 2.76 4.98 -0.90
CA ALA A 69 2.74 3.62 -1.45
C ALA A 69 2.28 3.54 -2.93
N VAL A 70 1.62 4.57 -3.43
CA VAL A 70 1.40 4.79 -4.86
C VAL A 70 1.96 6.17 -5.21
N THR A 71 2.89 6.22 -6.16
CA THR A 71 3.56 7.46 -6.59
C THR A 71 3.66 7.50 -8.10
N GLY A 72 3.35 8.64 -8.70
CA GLY A 72 3.58 8.90 -10.12
C GLY A 72 4.45 10.14 -10.31
N PHE A 73 5.38 10.09 -11.26
CA PHE A 73 6.18 11.26 -11.65
C PHE A 73 6.42 11.27 -13.15
N THR A 74 6.54 12.47 -13.71
CA THR A 74 6.90 12.66 -15.11
C THR A 74 8.38 13.00 -15.20
N VAL A 75 9.10 12.26 -16.04
CA VAL A 75 10.52 12.52 -16.31
C VAL A 75 10.61 13.66 -17.32
N LEU A 76 11.01 14.85 -16.86
CA LEU A 76 11.06 16.07 -17.70
C LEU A 76 11.94 15.91 -18.95
N ALA A 77 13.01 15.11 -18.88
CA ALA A 77 13.93 14.90 -19.99
C ALA A 77 13.33 14.05 -21.13
N THR A 78 12.41 13.14 -20.83
CA THR A 78 11.84 12.19 -21.81
C THR A 78 10.33 12.37 -22.03
N GLY A 79 9.66 13.19 -21.21
CA GLY A 79 8.20 13.34 -21.21
C GLY A 79 7.45 12.09 -20.73
N GLN A 80 8.14 11.05 -20.26
CA GLN A 80 7.54 9.79 -19.86
C GLN A 80 6.94 9.89 -18.45
N THR A 81 5.70 9.44 -18.29
CA THR A 81 5.05 9.36 -16.99
C THR A 81 5.25 7.97 -16.42
N ILE A 82 5.95 7.87 -15.29
CA ILE A 82 6.21 6.60 -14.61
C ILE A 82 5.31 6.54 -13.37
N ILE A 83 4.55 5.46 -13.24
CA ILE A 83 3.74 5.21 -12.05
C ILE A 83 4.27 3.97 -11.33
N LYS A 84 4.37 4.07 -10.02
CA LYS A 84 4.91 3.06 -9.13
C LYS A 84 3.93 2.79 -8.00
N VAL A 85 3.84 1.54 -7.60
CA VAL A 85 3.03 1.08 -6.50
C VAL A 85 3.80 0.05 -5.71
N GLY A 86 3.82 0.17 -4.39
CA GLY A 86 4.55 -0.68 -3.47
C GLY A 86 3.60 -1.37 -2.50
N LEU A 87 3.95 -2.60 -2.15
CA LEU A 87 3.27 -3.38 -1.11
C LEU A 87 3.40 -2.65 0.23
N PRO A 88 2.27 -2.31 0.89
CA PRO A 88 2.28 -1.58 2.14
C PRO A 88 2.42 -2.55 3.32
N ILE A 89 3.64 -3.06 3.55
CA ILE A 89 3.91 -4.13 4.53
C ILE A 89 3.42 -3.75 5.94
N VAL A 90 3.63 -2.49 6.35
CA VAL A 90 3.20 -2.02 7.67
C VAL A 90 1.67 -1.95 7.79
N ALA A 91 0.97 -1.58 6.71
CA ALA A 91 -0.51 -1.59 6.70
C ALA A 91 -1.06 -3.00 6.92
N VAL A 92 -0.47 -4.00 6.25
CA VAL A 92 -0.81 -5.41 6.42
C VAL A 92 -0.51 -5.87 7.85
N ALA A 93 0.67 -5.53 8.38
CA ALA A 93 1.04 -5.88 9.76
C ALA A 93 0.10 -5.25 10.80
N ALA A 94 -0.34 -4.01 10.59
CA ALA A 94 -1.31 -3.34 11.46
C ALA A 94 -2.65 -4.08 11.49
N LEU A 95 -3.16 -4.48 10.32
CA LEU A 95 -4.41 -5.23 10.20
C LEU A 95 -4.33 -6.59 10.90
N ILE A 96 -3.25 -7.35 10.68
CA ILE A 96 -3.00 -8.65 11.34
C ILE A 96 -2.97 -8.47 12.86
N ARG A 97 -2.27 -7.45 13.35
CA ARG A 97 -2.17 -7.16 14.79
C ARG A 97 -3.52 -6.83 15.41
N ILE A 98 -4.31 -5.98 14.76
CA ILE A 98 -5.66 -5.61 15.24
C ILE A 98 -6.59 -6.83 15.24
N HIS A 99 -6.56 -7.65 14.19
CA HIS A 99 -7.38 -8.85 14.11
C HIS A 99 -7.02 -9.86 15.22
N SER A 100 -5.73 -10.10 15.44
CA SER A 100 -5.25 -10.99 16.50
C SER A 100 -5.64 -10.49 17.90
N ALA A 101 -5.53 -9.18 18.15
CA ALA A 101 -5.95 -8.58 19.41
C ALA A 101 -7.46 -8.73 19.68
N ARG A 102 -8.29 -8.65 18.63
CA ARG A 102 -9.75 -8.88 18.75
C ARG A 102 -10.07 -10.33 19.07
N LYS A 103 -9.41 -11.30 18.41
CA LYS A 103 -9.60 -12.73 18.64
C LYS A 103 -9.30 -13.12 20.09
N ASN A 104 -8.19 -12.66 20.64
CA ASN A 104 -7.79 -12.97 22.02
C ASN A 104 -8.76 -12.42 23.07
N ARG A 105 -9.38 -11.25 22.82
CA ARG A 105 -10.41 -10.68 23.71
C ARG A 105 -11.74 -11.44 23.66
N GLY A 106 -12.09 -12.02 22.51
CA GLY A 106 -13.26 -12.88 22.39
C GLY A 106 -13.11 -14.22 23.11
N SER A 107 -11.90 -14.81 23.07
CA SER A 107 -11.60 -16.07 23.75
C SER A 107 -11.53 -15.98 25.27
N ALA A 108 -11.27 -14.80 25.85
CA ALA A 108 -11.22 -14.61 27.30
C ALA A 108 -12.60 -14.40 27.95
N ARG A 109 -13.68 -14.44 27.16
CA ARG A 109 -15.07 -14.25 27.60
C ARG A 109 -15.96 -15.49 27.44
N GLY A 110 -15.43 -16.58 26.91
CA GLY A 110 -16.11 -17.89 26.85
C GLY A 110 -15.52 -18.82 27.88
#